data_AF-Q9S4P0-F1
#
_entry.id   AF-Q9S4P0-F1
#
_cell.length_a   1.000
_cell.length_b   1.000
_cell.length_c   1.000
_cell.angle_alpha   90.00
_cell.angle_beta   90.00
_cell.angle_gamma   90.00
#
_symmetry.space_group_name_H-M   'P 1'
#
loop_
_entity.id
_entity.type
_entity.pdbx_description
1 polymer ?
#
loop_
_entity_poly.entity_id
_entity_poly.type
_entity_poly.pdbx_seq_one_letter_code
_entity_poly.pdbx_strand_id
1 'polypeptide(L)'
;HNQTPKWFFCENYNEMFPFADRETILSRLENYIHGVLDFVQNNYPGIVYAWDVFNEIVDEGDFRKSLWLRTVGEDFFIKAFEYARKYAAPGVDLFYNDYETSEPWKRDFIIEKVLTPLKGKGFVD
;
A
#
# COMPACT_ATOMS: atom_id res chain seq x y z
N HIS A 1 3.34 2.33 7.28
CA HIS A 1 4.66 2.28 7.96
C HIS A 1 4.50 2.53 9.46
N ASN A 2 3.59 3.43 9.85
CA ASN A 2 3.12 3.64 11.21
C ASN A 2 1.76 2.96 11.42
N GLN A 3 1.32 2.80 12.68
CA GLN A 3 -0.01 2.30 13.09
C GLN A 3 -0.44 0.95 12.49
N THR A 4 0.49 0.13 12.01
CA THR A 4 0.27 -1.27 11.66
C THR A 4 0.94 -2.15 12.72
N PRO A 5 0.23 -3.07 13.38
CA PRO A 5 0.81 -3.84 14.46
C PRO A 5 1.91 -4.79 13.94
N LYS A 6 2.99 -4.95 14.73
CA LYS A 6 4.15 -5.73 14.32
C LYS A 6 3.79 -7.20 14.10
N TRP A 7 2.87 -7.76 14.87
CA TRP A 7 2.47 -9.17 14.73
C TRP A 7 2.02 -9.53 13.31
N PHE A 8 1.47 -8.57 12.56
CA PHE A 8 1.04 -8.78 11.18
C PHE A 8 2.19 -9.18 10.25
N PHE A 9 3.43 -8.82 10.61
CA PHE A 9 4.64 -9.11 9.85
C PHE A 9 5.40 -10.34 10.35
N CYS A 10 4.99 -10.92 11.48
CA CYS A 10 5.68 -12.05 12.09
C CYS A 10 5.04 -13.40 11.72
N GLU A 11 5.83 -14.46 11.77
CA GLU A 11 5.35 -15.83 11.66
C GLU A 11 4.30 -16.10 12.74
N ASN A 12 3.25 -16.86 12.38
CA ASN A 12 2.14 -17.22 13.29
C ASN A 12 1.47 -16.04 14.01
N TYR A 13 1.56 -14.82 13.46
CA TYR A 13 0.99 -13.62 14.05
C TYR A 13 1.48 -13.37 15.49
N ASN A 14 2.74 -13.68 15.77
CA ASN A 14 3.33 -13.54 17.10
C ASN A 14 4.56 -12.62 17.05
N GLU A 15 4.53 -11.49 17.78
CA GLU A 15 5.61 -10.48 17.74
C GLU A 15 6.97 -10.97 18.26
N MET A 16 6.98 -12.10 18.96
CA MET A 16 8.17 -12.77 19.46
C MET A 16 8.84 -13.65 18.41
N PHE A 17 8.13 -14.00 17.34
CA PHE A 17 8.64 -14.86 16.27
C PHE A 17 9.33 -14.02 15.17
N PRO A 18 10.16 -14.65 14.31
CA PRO A 18 10.77 -13.99 13.17
C PRO A 18 9.73 -13.34 12.24
N PHE A 19 10.21 -12.47 11.35
CA PHE A 19 9.37 -11.97 10.26
C PHE A 19 8.97 -13.12 9.34
N ALA A 20 7.70 -13.14 8.93
CA ALA A 20 7.25 -14.07 7.91
C ALA A 20 7.90 -13.75 6.56
N ASP A 21 7.95 -14.75 5.69
CA ASP A 21 8.50 -14.59 4.35
C ASP A 21 7.65 -13.64 3.49
N ARG A 22 8.27 -13.17 2.40
CA ARG A 22 7.67 -12.24 1.45
C ARG A 22 6.31 -12.70 0.93
N GLU A 23 6.18 -13.96 0.53
CA GLU A 23 4.95 -14.48 -0.08
C GLU A 23 3.82 -14.57 0.95
N THR A 24 4.15 -14.92 2.19
CA THR A 24 3.22 -14.84 3.32
C THR A 24 2.73 -13.40 3.53
N ILE A 25 3.61 -12.40 3.51
CA ILE A 25 3.19 -11.00 3.69
C ILE A 25 2.37 -10.49 2.50
N LEU A 26 2.73 -10.84 1.27
CA LEU A 26 1.93 -10.50 0.09
C LEU A 26 0.53 -11.12 0.15
N SER A 27 0.44 -12.39 0.55
CA SER A 27 -0.85 -13.07 0.74
C SER A 27 -1.70 -12.39 1.81
N ARG A 28 -1.10 -11.98 2.93
CA ARG A 28 -1.79 -11.24 3.99
C ARG A 28 -2.26 -9.86 3.51
N LEU A 29 -1.43 -9.15 2.76
CA LEU A 29 -1.74 -7.85 2.18
C LEU A 29 -2.91 -7.93 1.19
N GLU A 30 -2.87 -8.89 0.26
CA GLU A 30 -3.97 -9.10 -0.69
C GLU A 30 -5.27 -9.44 0.04
N ASN A 31 -5.22 -10.38 1.00
CA ASN A 31 -6.39 -10.77 1.75
C ASN A 31 -6.99 -9.61 2.57
N TYR A 32 -6.15 -8.78 3.19
CA TYR A 32 -6.61 -7.60 3.91
C TYR A 32 -7.28 -6.57 2.98
N ILE A 33 -6.61 -6.22 1.86
CA ILE A 33 -7.17 -5.28 0.87
C ILE A 33 -8.49 -5.79 0.33
N HIS A 34 -8.56 -7.06 -0.08
CA HIS A 34 -9.79 -7.68 -0.56
C HIS A 34 -10.89 -7.62 0.50
N GLY A 35 -10.61 -8.05 1.73
CA GLY A 35 -11.62 -8.09 2.79
C GLY A 35 -12.17 -6.72 3.16
N VAL A 36 -11.32 -5.67 3.22
CA VAL A 36 -11.78 -4.30 3.51
C VAL A 36 -12.62 -3.75 2.36
N LEU A 37 -12.16 -3.90 1.11
CA LEU A 37 -12.88 -3.39 -0.05
C LEU A 37 -14.22 -4.11 -0.22
N ASP A 38 -14.24 -5.44 -0.14
CA ASP A 38 -15.45 -6.26 -0.23
C ASP A 38 -16.44 -5.91 0.88
N PHE A 39 -15.98 -5.82 2.13
CA PHE A 39 -16.84 -5.45 3.26
C PHE A 39 -17.51 -4.09 3.05
N VAL A 40 -16.73 -3.06 2.68
CA VAL A 40 -17.27 -1.71 2.50
C VAL A 40 -18.22 -1.65 1.31
N GLN A 41 -17.89 -2.29 0.19
CA GLN A 41 -18.75 -2.31 -1.00
C GLN A 41 -20.08 -3.01 -0.71
N ASN A 42 -20.06 -4.11 0.04
CA ASN A 42 -21.27 -4.89 0.34
C ASN A 42 -22.16 -4.21 1.40
N ASN A 43 -21.58 -3.52 2.38
CA ASN A 43 -22.35 -2.93 3.49
C ASN A 43 -22.65 -1.44 3.30
N TYR A 44 -21.83 -0.72 2.53
CA TYR A 44 -21.91 0.73 2.33
C TYR A 44 -21.66 1.12 0.86
N PRO A 45 -22.42 0.55 -0.10
CA PRO A 45 -22.19 0.77 -1.52
C PRO A 45 -22.29 2.25 -1.90
N GLY A 46 -21.31 2.74 -2.65
CA GLY A 46 -21.28 4.11 -3.18
C GLY A 46 -20.92 5.21 -2.18
N ILE A 47 -20.63 4.86 -0.91
CA ILE A 47 -20.20 5.85 0.10
C ILE A 47 -18.73 6.25 -0.08
N VAL A 48 -17.87 5.27 -0.33
CA VAL A 48 -16.43 5.52 -0.49
C VAL A 48 -16.12 5.76 -1.97
N TYR A 49 -15.67 6.97 -2.29
CA TYR A 49 -15.31 7.37 -3.65
C TYR A 49 -13.82 7.20 -3.94
N ALA A 50 -12.97 7.11 -2.91
CA ALA A 50 -11.53 6.99 -3.07
C ALA A 50 -10.88 6.25 -1.89
N TRP A 51 -9.72 5.63 -2.15
CA TRP A 51 -8.87 4.98 -1.15
C TRP A 51 -7.42 5.45 -1.25
N ASP A 52 -6.85 5.83 -0.11
CA ASP A 52 -5.39 5.92 0.02
C ASP A 52 -4.83 4.50 0.17
N VAL A 53 -4.35 3.92 -0.93
CA VAL A 53 -3.88 2.52 -0.95
C VAL A 53 -2.56 2.37 -0.20
N PHE A 54 -1.68 3.37 -0.30
CA PHE A 54 -0.46 3.45 0.50
C PHE A 54 -0.19 4.88 0.96
N ASN A 55 0.30 5.00 2.19
CA ASN A 55 0.54 6.27 2.86
C ASN A 55 2.03 6.48 3.18
N GLU A 56 2.58 7.60 2.72
CA GLU A 56 3.85 8.21 3.12
C GLU A 56 5.06 7.27 3.00
N ILE A 57 5.32 6.80 1.77
CA ILE A 57 6.38 5.81 1.52
C ILE A 57 7.73 6.44 1.16
N VAL A 58 7.82 7.77 1.07
CA VAL A 58 9.05 8.49 0.71
C VAL A 58 9.56 9.29 1.91
N ASP A 59 10.85 9.17 2.22
CA ASP A 59 11.51 9.89 3.30
C ASP A 59 13.02 10.04 3.05
N GLU A 60 13.64 11.14 3.48
CA GLU A 60 15.09 11.39 3.38
C GLU A 60 15.74 11.09 2.01
N GLY A 61 15.00 11.29 0.91
CA GLY A 61 15.48 11.05 -0.46
C GLY A 61 15.46 9.58 -0.92
N ASP A 62 14.79 8.70 -0.19
CA ASP A 62 14.64 7.28 -0.52
C ASP A 62 13.25 6.76 -0.09
N PHE A 63 12.98 5.47 -0.28
CA PHE A 63 11.85 4.80 0.33
C PHE A 63 12.00 4.76 1.86
N ARG A 64 10.91 5.11 2.56
CA ARG A 64 10.85 5.07 4.01
C ARG A 64 11.13 3.65 4.52
N LYS A 65 12.10 3.54 5.43
CA LYS A 65 12.37 2.30 6.17
C LYS A 65 11.13 1.86 6.92
N SER A 66 10.57 0.72 6.53
CA SER A 66 9.31 0.21 7.06
C SER A 66 9.31 -1.32 7.11
N LEU A 67 8.38 -1.90 7.88
CA LEU A 67 8.19 -3.36 7.88
C LEU A 67 7.79 -3.87 6.49
N TRP A 68 7.01 -3.11 5.73
CA TRP A 68 6.67 -3.44 4.35
C TRP A 68 7.91 -3.55 3.44
N LEU A 69 8.76 -2.52 3.45
CA LEU A 69 10.01 -2.54 2.68
C LEU A 69 10.94 -3.68 3.15
N ARG A 70 10.99 -3.94 4.45
CA ARG A 70 11.83 -4.99 5.03
C ARG A 70 11.38 -6.41 4.65
N THR A 71 10.08 -6.69 4.70
CA THR A 71 9.56 -8.06 4.51
C THR A 71 9.21 -8.35 3.07
N VAL A 72 8.77 -7.35 2.31
CA VAL A 72 8.41 -7.52 0.90
C VAL A 72 9.61 -7.09 0.03
N GLY A 73 10.05 -5.85 0.14
CA GLY A 73 11.03 -5.25 -0.77
C GLY A 73 10.43 -4.03 -1.48
N GLU A 74 11.16 -3.42 -2.40
CA GLU A 74 10.82 -2.12 -3.00
C GLU A 74 9.48 -2.09 -3.76
N ASP A 75 9.01 -3.23 -4.28
CA ASP A 75 7.75 -3.32 -5.03
C ASP A 75 6.50 -3.52 -4.15
N PHE A 76 6.62 -3.40 -2.82
CA PHE A 76 5.51 -3.59 -1.89
C PHE A 76 4.29 -2.71 -2.21
N PHE A 77 4.52 -1.47 -2.64
CA PHE A 77 3.45 -0.54 -2.98
C PHE A 77 2.79 -0.91 -4.30
N ILE A 78 3.57 -1.33 -5.30
CA ILE A 78 3.03 -1.81 -6.59
C ILE A 78 2.08 -2.98 -6.36
N LYS A 79 2.44 -3.91 -5.46
CA LYS A 79 1.59 -5.05 -5.13
C LYS A 79 0.28 -4.65 -4.45
N ALA A 80 0.28 -3.73 -3.49
CA ALA A 80 -0.99 -3.27 -2.93
C ALA A 80 -1.88 -2.58 -3.97
N PHE A 81 -1.30 -1.77 -4.86
CA PHE A 81 -2.05 -1.11 -5.92
C PHE A 81 -2.59 -2.11 -6.96
N GLU A 82 -1.84 -3.16 -7.28
CA GLU A 82 -2.32 -4.29 -8.08
C GLU A 82 -3.54 -4.95 -7.42
N TYR A 83 -3.45 -5.27 -6.13
CA TYR A 83 -4.55 -5.87 -5.38
C TYR A 83 -5.74 -4.92 -5.24
N ALA A 84 -5.52 -3.66 -4.92
CA ALA A 84 -6.58 -2.66 -4.80
C ALA A 84 -7.30 -2.48 -6.14
N ARG A 85 -6.58 -2.37 -7.25
CA ARG A 85 -7.20 -2.27 -8.59
C ARG A 85 -8.00 -3.51 -8.95
N LYS A 86 -7.55 -4.70 -8.53
CA LYS A 86 -8.26 -5.98 -8.75
C LYS A 86 -9.62 -6.03 -8.04
N TYR A 87 -9.75 -5.40 -6.86
CA TYR A 87 -10.94 -5.52 -6.00
C TYR A 87 -11.76 -4.23 -5.85
N ALA A 88 -11.27 -3.07 -6.30
CA ALA A 88 -11.99 -1.81 -6.23
C ALA A 88 -13.23 -1.82 -7.14
N ALA A 89 -14.33 -1.26 -6.64
CA ALA A 89 -15.54 -1.09 -7.43
C ALA A 89 -15.30 -0.08 -8.57
N PRO A 90 -16.01 -0.21 -9.71
CA PRO A 90 -15.94 0.77 -10.79
C PRO A 90 -16.24 2.19 -10.29
N GLY A 91 -15.39 3.15 -10.67
CA GLY A 91 -15.54 4.56 -10.28
C GLY A 91 -15.04 4.91 -8.89
N VAL A 92 -14.39 3.97 -8.18
CA VAL A 92 -13.64 4.27 -6.95
C VAL A 92 -12.19 4.54 -7.31
N ASP A 93 -11.70 5.72 -6.92
CA ASP A 93 -10.34 6.16 -7.23
C ASP A 93 -9.31 5.61 -6.24
N LEU A 94 -8.12 5.28 -6.73
CA LEU A 94 -7.02 4.73 -5.92
C LEU A 94 -5.86 5.72 -5.86
N PHE A 95 -5.62 6.25 -4.66
CA PHE A 95 -4.66 7.30 -4.40
C PHE A 95 -3.40 6.80 -3.70
N TYR A 96 -2.29 7.44 -4.06
CA TYR A 96 -1.09 7.50 -3.24
C TYR A 96 -1.13 8.79 -2.41
N ASN A 97 -0.98 8.69 -1.08
CA ASN A 97 -1.00 9.84 -0.20
C ASN A 97 0.36 10.06 0.50
N ASP A 98 0.81 11.31 0.57
CA ASP A 98 2.04 11.72 1.27
C ASP A 98 1.97 13.20 1.69
N TYR A 99 2.77 13.57 2.68
CA TYR A 99 2.94 14.96 3.13
C TYR A 99 4.15 15.63 2.46
N GLU A 100 4.28 16.96 2.57
CA GLU A 100 5.42 17.73 2.01
C GLU A 100 5.64 17.52 0.50
N THR A 101 4.56 17.22 -0.24
CA THR A 101 4.62 16.96 -1.68
C THR A 101 4.93 18.20 -2.53
N SER A 102 5.01 19.38 -1.90
CA SER A 102 5.50 20.61 -2.49
C SER A 102 7.03 20.72 -2.49
N GLU A 103 7.73 19.97 -1.62
CA GLU A 103 9.20 19.99 -1.56
C GLU A 103 9.79 19.40 -2.83
N PRO A 104 10.61 20.14 -3.60
CA PRO A 104 11.02 19.72 -4.95
C PRO A 104 11.63 18.32 -5.00
N TRP A 105 12.54 18.00 -4.08
CA TRP A 105 13.20 16.69 -4.04
C TRP A 105 12.21 15.56 -3.76
N LYS A 106 11.24 15.78 -2.86
CA LYS A 106 10.25 14.76 -2.47
C LYS A 106 9.22 14.56 -3.56
N ARG A 107 8.72 15.67 -4.12
CA ARG A 107 7.83 15.69 -5.28
C ARG A 107 8.41 14.91 -6.45
N ASP A 108 9.65 15.21 -6.82
CA ASP A 108 10.29 14.60 -7.99
C ASP A 108 10.53 13.10 -7.75
N PHE A 109 10.93 12.71 -6.53
CA PHE A 109 11.04 11.29 -6.16
C PHE A 109 9.69 10.57 -6.21
N ILE A 110 8.62 11.16 -5.65
CA ILE A 110 7.27 10.60 -5.71
C ILE A 110 6.83 10.41 -7.16
N ILE A 111 7.01 11.43 -8.01
CA ILE A 111 6.62 11.35 -9.42
C ILE A 111 7.41 10.23 -10.12
N GLU A 112 8.73 10.21 -9.99
CA GLU A 112 9.59 9.29 -10.73
C GLU A 112 9.48 7.85 -10.21
N LYS A 113 9.60 7.65 -8.89
CA LYS A 113 9.76 6.32 -8.28
C LYS A 113 8.45 5.69 -7.85
N VAL A 114 7.40 6.47 -7.64
CA VAL A 114 6.09 5.96 -7.16
C VAL A 114 5.02 6.08 -8.22
N LEU A 115 4.70 7.31 -8.66
CA LEU A 115 3.54 7.55 -9.53
C LEU A 115 3.78 7.07 -10.96
N THR A 116 4.97 7.28 -11.53
CA THR A 116 5.30 6.84 -12.90
C THR A 116 5.12 5.32 -13.08
N PRO A 117 5.69 4.43 -12.24
CA PRO A 117 5.48 2.99 -12.40
C PRO A 117 4.03 2.55 -12.14
N LEU A 118 3.31 3.19 -11.20
CA LEU A 118 1.90 2.89 -10.96
C LEU A 118 1.00 3.31 -12.13
N LYS A 119 1.20 4.52 -12.66
CA LYS A 119 0.47 5.03 -13.83
C LYS A 119 0.75 4.20 -15.08
N GLY A 120 2.01 3.80 -15.29
CA GLY A 120 2.38 2.92 -16.39
C GLY A 120 1.68 1.55 -16.38
N LYS A 121 1.17 1.12 -15.21
CA LYS A 121 0.39 -0.11 -15.05
C LYS A 121 -1.12 0.11 -14.96
N GLY A 122 -1.58 1.36 -14.95
CA GLY A 122 -3.00 1.70 -14.76
C GLY A 122 -3.53 1.35 -13.37
N PHE A 123 -2.68 1.38 -12.33
CA PHE A 123 -3.11 0.99 -10.99
C PHE A 123 -3.53 2.16 -10.09
N VAL A 124 -3.01 3.37 -10.34
CA VAL A 124 -3.33 4.60 -9.60
C VAL A 124 -4.15 5.53 -10.46
N ASP A 125 -5.05 6.30 -9.84
CA ASP A 125 -5.84 7.36 -10.49
C ASP A 125 -5.21 8.75 -10.26
#